data_AF-A0A957UJ72-F1
#
_entry.id   AF-A0A957UJ72-F1
#
_cell.length_a   1.000
_cell.length_b   1.000
_cell.length_c   1.000
_cell.angle_alpha   90.00
_cell.angle_beta   90.00
_cell.angle_gamma   90.00
#
_symmetry.space_group_name_H-M   'P 1'
#
loop_
_entity.id
_entity.type
_entity.pdbx_description
1 polymer ?
#
loop_
_entity_poly.entity_id
_entity_poly.type
_entity_poly.pdbx_seq_one_letter_code
_entity_poly.pdbx_strand_id
1 'polypeptide(L)' 'MHKPLYHYLYIKSPIAKIAIGILALVVTLAVLGGIIVTEVPRMEAQTANWNGRSIEKGAALFASNCAPCHGDHGQGT' A
#
# COMPACT_ATOMS: atom_id res chain seq x y z
N MET A 1 6.56 31.89 -33.25
CA MET A 1 7.30 30.61 -33.35
C MET A 1 7.74 30.18 -31.96
N HIS A 2 7.03 29.23 -31.34
CA HIS A 2 7.44 28.68 -30.05
C HIS A 2 8.58 27.67 -30.26
N LYS A 3 9.67 27.84 -29.52
CA LYS A 3 10.74 26.85 -29.50
C LYS A 3 10.17 25.55 -28.89
N PRO A 4 10.50 24.37 -29.45
CA PRO A 4 9.97 23.12 -28.95
C PRO A 4 10.59 22.78 -27.59
N LEU A 5 9.76 22.23 -26.68
CA LEU A 5 10.10 21.99 -25.27
C LEU A 5 11.36 21.12 -25.05
N TYR A 6 11.74 20.29 -26.02
CA TYR A 6 12.90 19.41 -25.91
C TYR A 6 14.24 20.16 -25.82
N HIS A 7 14.29 21.44 -26.21
CA HIS A 7 15.52 22.23 -26.11
C HIS A 7 15.96 22.42 -24.64
N TYR A 8 15.02 22.40 -23.70
CA TYR A 8 15.31 22.50 -22.25
C TYR A 8 15.78 21.16 -21.64
N LEU A 9 15.45 20.04 -22.30
CA LEU A 9 15.85 18.69 -21.90
C LEU A 9 17.24 18.29 -22.42
N TYR A 10 17.82 19.09 -23.32
CA TYR A 10 19.10 18.80 -23.95
C TYR A 10 20.28 19.26 -23.09
N ILE A 11 20.85 18.31 -22.35
CA ILE A 11 22.09 18.54 -21.59
C ILE A 11 23.30 18.39 -22.53
N LYS A 12 24.06 19.47 -22.72
CA LYS A 12 25.23 19.49 -23.63
C LYS A 12 26.39 18.61 -23.14
N SER A 13 26.59 18.54 -21.82
CA SER A 13 27.70 17.79 -21.23
C SER A 13 27.38 16.29 -21.14
N PRO A 14 28.21 15.39 -21.72
CA PRO A 14 28.02 13.95 -21.61
C PRO A 14 28.15 13.45 -20.16
N ILE A 15 29.01 14.07 -19.35
CA ILE A 15 29.20 13.71 -17.94
C ILE A 15 27.94 14.04 -17.13
N ALA A 16 27.33 15.21 -17.38
CA ALA A 16 26.12 15.62 -16.66
C ALA A 16 24.93 14.70 -16.94
N LYS A 17 24.79 14.16 -18.16
CA LYS A 17 23.76 13.17 -18.50
C LYS A 17 23.92 11.88 -17.69
N ILE A 18 25.14 11.36 -17.61
CA ILE A 18 25.45 10.14 -16.86
C ILE A 18 25.18 10.35 -15.37
N ALA A 19 25.65 11.48 -14.81
CA ALA A 19 25.44 11.81 -13.40
C ALA A 19 23.96 11.87 -13.02
N ILE A 20 23.11 12.50 -13.85
CA ILE A 20 21.66 12.57 -13.60
C ILE A 20 21.03 11.18 -13.68
N GLY A 21 21.43 10.35 -14.64
CA GLY A 21 20.94 8.97 -14.75
C GLY A 21 21.27 8.13 -13.51
N ILE A 22 22.52 8.21 -13.04
CA ILE A 22 22.96 7.51 -11.83
C ILE A 22 22.19 8.04 -10.61
N LEU A 23 22.04 9.36 -10.48
CA LEU A 23 21.27 9.95 -9.38
C LEU A 23 19.83 9.46 -9.39
N ALA A 24 19.16 9.45 -10.54
CA ALA A 24 17.79 8.98 -10.67
C ALA A 24 17.66 7.50 -10.28
N LEU A 25 18.62 6.66 -10.69
CA LEU A 25 18.67 5.26 -10.30
C LEU A 25 18.82 5.10 -8.78
N VAL A 26 19.77 5.81 -8.16
CA VAL A 26 20.00 5.78 -6.71
C VAL A 26 18.77 6.23 -5.94
N VAL A 27 18.12 7.32 -6.38
CA VAL A 27 16.87 7.81 -5.78
C VAL A 27 15.77 6.75 -5.88
N THR A 28 15.62 6.09 -7.03
CA THR A 28 14.63 5.03 -7.22
C THR A 28 14.88 3.85 -6.28
N LEU A 29 16.14 3.41 -6.16
CA LEU A 29 16.51 2.33 -5.24
C LEU A 29 16.28 2.71 -3.77
N ALA A 30 16.57 3.96 -3.39
CA ALA A 30 16.31 4.45 -2.04
C ALA A 30 14.81 4.47 -1.71
N VAL A 31 13.97 4.92 -2.66
CA VAL A 31 12.51 4.90 -2.52
C VAL A 31 12.00 3.47 -2.37
N LEU A 32 12.44 2.55 -3.23
CA LEU A 32 12.06 1.13 -3.12
C LEU A 32 12.52 0.50 -1.81
N GLY A 33 13.74 0.81 -1.36
CA GLY A 33 14.23 0.39 -0.05
C GLY A 33 13.34 0.89 1.09
N GLY A 34 12.95 2.16 1.05
CA GLY A 34 12.01 2.75 2.03
C GLY A 34 10.64 2.06 2.02
N ILE A 35 10.10 1.74 0.84
CA ILE A 35 8.85 0.99 0.70
C ILE A 35 9.00 -0.40 1.36
N ILE A 36 10.06 -1.14 1.03
CA ILE A 36 10.29 -2.49 1.58
C ILE A 36 10.35 -2.46 3.12
N VAL A 37 11.04 -1.48 3.70
CA VAL A 37 11.19 -1.37 5.17
C VAL A 37 9.86 -1.04 5.86
N THR A 38 8.99 -0.28 5.21
CA THR A 38 7.71 0.17 5.79
C THR A 38 6.53 -0.75 5.47
N GLU A 39 6.69 -1.71 4.56
CA GLU A 39 5.60 -2.55 4.08
C GLU A 39 5.08 -3.54 5.13
N VAL A 40 5.98 -4.18 5.89
CA VAL A 40 5.58 -5.12 6.96
C VAL A 40 4.67 -4.46 8.01
N PRO A 41 5.05 -3.34 8.66
CA PRO A 41 4.17 -2.70 9.64
C PRO A 41 2.87 -2.15 9.00
N ARG A 42 2.91 -1.73 7.73
CA ARG A 42 1.71 -1.33 6.98
C ARG A 42 0.73 -2.50 6.81
N MET A 43 1.24 -3.70 6.48
CA MET A 43 0.45 -4.92 6.33
C MET A 43 -0.11 -5.43 7.67
N GLU A 44 0.66 -5.33 8.76
CA GLU A 44 0.20 -5.68 10.12
C GLU A 44 -0.98 -4.80 10.56
N ALA A 45 -0.86 -3.47 10.37
CA ALA A 45 -1.95 -2.54 10.64
C ALA A 45 -3.21 -2.88 9.82
N GLN A 46 -3.04 -3.23 8.54
CA GLN A 46 -4.17 -3.64 7.70
C GLN A 46 -4.79 -4.96 8.15
N THR A 47 -3.98 -5.91 8.62
CA THR A 47 -4.47 -7.20 9.17
C THR A 47 -5.29 -6.97 10.43
N ALA A 48 -4.83 -6.11 11.34
CA ALA A 48 -5.59 -5.75 12.54
C ALA A 48 -6.95 -5.12 12.18
N ASN A 49 -6.95 -4.19 11.22
CA ASN A 49 -8.18 -3.56 10.71
C ASN A 49 -9.13 -4.59 10.06
N TRP A 50 -8.59 -5.56 9.33
CA TRP A 50 -9.37 -6.64 8.72
C TRP A 50 -10.01 -7.54 9.79
N ASN A 51 -9.27 -7.91 10.82
CA ASN A 51 -9.76 -8.76 11.90
C ASN A 51 -10.94 -8.10 12.64
N GLY A 52 -10.82 -6.82 13.00
CA GLY A 52 -11.91 -6.08 13.66
C GLY A 52 -13.20 -6.06 12.82
N ARG A 53 -13.10 -5.71 11.53
CA ARG A 53 -14.25 -5.74 10.60
C ARG A 53 -14.81 -7.14 10.39
N SER A 54 -13.97 -8.16 10.39
CA SER A 54 -14.39 -9.55 10.22
C SER A 54 -15.19 -10.04 11.42
N ILE A 55 -14.82 -9.62 12.63
CA ILE A 55 -15.57 -9.91 13.87
C ILE A 55 -16.94 -9.23 13.83
N GLU A 56 -17.00 -7.94 13.50
CA GLU A 56 -18.26 -7.19 13.40
C GLU A 56 -19.21 -7.82 12.37
N LYS A 57 -18.70 -8.12 11.18
CA LYS A 57 -19.44 -8.82 10.13
C LYS A 57 -19.88 -10.21 10.58
N GLY A 58 -18.99 -10.95 11.24
CA GLY A 58 -19.27 -12.27 11.78
C GLY A 58 -20.41 -12.25 12.80
N ALA A 59 -20.45 -11.26 13.68
CA ALA A 59 -21.52 -11.09 14.66
C ALA A 59 -22.88 -10.87 13.99
N ALA A 60 -22.95 -10.02 12.97
CA ALA A 60 -24.18 -9.79 12.20
C ALA A 60 -24.66 -11.06 11.47
N LEU A 61 -23.73 -11.84 10.91
CA LEU A 61 -24.03 -13.11 10.26
C LEU A 61 -24.51 -14.16 11.27
N PHE A 62 -23.87 -14.25 12.44
CA PHE A 62 -24.26 -15.18 13.49
C PHE A 62 -25.67 -14.87 14.00
N ALA A 63 -25.97 -13.60 14.27
CA ALA A 63 -27.29 -13.16 14.76
C ALA A 63 -28.42 -13.50 13.77
N SER A 64 -28.16 -13.38 12.47
CA SER A 64 -29.18 -13.63 11.43
C SER A 64 -29.35 -15.11 11.06
N ASN A 65 -28.30 -15.93 11.19
CA ASN A 65 -28.31 -17.29 10.62
C ASN A 65 -28.12 -18.41 11.65
N CYS A 66 -27.48 -18.13 12.79
CA CYS A 66 -27.07 -19.15 13.75
C CYS A 66 -27.81 -19.02 15.09
N ALA A 67 -27.97 -17.79 15.58
CA ALA A 67 -28.63 -17.50 16.84
C ALA A 67 -30.06 -18.08 16.96
N PRO A 68 -30.89 -18.19 15.89
CA PRO A 68 -32.21 -18.80 16.00
C PRO A 68 -32.21 -20.24 16.55
N CYS A 69 -31.15 -21.01 16.32
CA CYS A 69 -31.01 -22.38 16.81
C CYS A 69 -30.01 -22.53 17.96
N HIS A 70 -29.01 -21.64 18.04
CA HIS A 70 -27.90 -21.74 18.99
C HIS A 70 -27.95 -20.71 20.13
N GLY A 71 -28.96 -19.86 20.18
CA GLY A 71 -29.08 -18.75 21.13
C GLY A 71 -28.14 -17.58 20.80
N ASP A 72 -28.44 -16.40 21.35
CA ASP A 72 -27.75 -15.14 21.03
C ASP A 72 -26.25 -15.13 21.34
N HIS A 73 -25.81 -16.01 22.24
CA HIS A 73 -24.41 -16.17 22.64
C HIS A 73 -23.85 -17.57 22.33
N GLY A 74 -24.55 -18.37 21.52
CA GLY A 74 -24.11 -19.73 21.19
C GLY A 74 -24.23 -20.74 22.33
N GLN A 75 -25.02 -20.44 23.36
CA GLN A 75 -25.18 -21.27 24.55
C GLN A 75 -26.03 -22.54 24.30
N GLY A 76 -26.68 -22.65 23.15
CA GLY A 76 -27.64 -23.71 22.87
C GLY A 76 -28.96 -23.54 23.61
N THR A 77 -29.85 -24.52 23.48
CA THR A 77 -31.12 -24.63 24.21
C THR A 77 -31.02 -25.68 25.30
#